data_AF-A0A930YXW2-F1
#
_entry.id   AF-A0A930YXW2-F1
#
_cell.length_a   1.000
_cell.length_b   1.000
_cell.length_c   1.000
_cell.angle_alpha   90.00
_cell.angle_beta   90.00
_cell.angle_gamma   90.00
#
_symmetry.space_group_name_H-M   'P 1'
#
loop_
_entity.id
_entity.type
_entity.pdbx_description
1 polymer ?
#
loop_
_entity_poly.entity_id
_entity_poly.type
_entity_poly.pdbx_seq_one_letter_code
_entity_poly.pdbx_strand_id
1 'polypeptide(L)'
;MTTLQTEYSEIELLADHDIVEPLMMDGVPCHGGFDEGGEYVSPRTKNRWPAIDAWEQQRIAQFSTPIIDVPLETWPENFPNVEQSKYLLRQGAPGPTISALTRIGTVEGFGGMLRLLRVPDFRRCFEEDISGTAIAHIDHGLFEAHARDEAGFGDLAGHDRMWFVARDIAFEHPVTDDQTSRMLARMGIDTTPKSAAQLEAVRQQAEAHRVLPVDIDFSLEMVVSRMIGLLLIEISAFHGFKWAEAVLGDTELVAGDGSAAQLVSYIRTDETPHVAWLRTAISEMRDRTWVGTGGKRHAGSDMISLLWDRALTDSVLLRRRENINFIMHEVEDAVAGRSDADDIVAEMLSLGSVVRLDDGTVADPPDTLPVG
;
A
#
# COMPACT_ATOMS: atom_id res chain seq x y z
N MET A 1 26.08 13.97 16.57
CA MET A 1 26.02 12.50 16.61
C MET A 1 24.91 12.13 17.57
N THR A 2 23.89 11.41 17.09
CA THR A 2 22.79 10.92 17.91
C THR A 2 23.31 9.81 18.84
N THR A 3 22.82 9.74 20.07
CA THR A 3 23.15 8.65 21.01
C THR A 3 22.22 7.45 20.87
N LEU A 4 21.37 7.45 19.84
CA LEU A 4 20.38 6.42 19.58
C LEU A 4 21.05 5.22 18.89
N GLN A 5 20.54 4.02 19.14
CA GLN A 5 20.91 2.83 18.40
C GLN A 5 20.41 2.97 16.97
N THR A 6 21.27 2.72 15.99
CA THR A 6 20.94 2.84 14.55
C THR A 6 21.29 1.58 13.75
N GLU A 7 22.01 0.65 14.37
CA GLU A 7 22.31 -0.68 13.81
C GLU A 7 21.39 -1.69 14.48
N TYR A 8 20.65 -2.44 13.67
CA TYR A 8 19.70 -3.45 14.11
C TYR A 8 19.91 -4.73 13.30
N SER A 9 19.90 -5.87 13.97
CA SER A 9 19.83 -7.16 13.30
C SER A 9 18.43 -7.42 12.75
N GLU A 10 18.35 -8.33 11.77
CA GLU A 10 17.08 -8.81 11.23
C GLU A 10 16.14 -9.32 12.35
N ILE A 11 16.67 -10.06 13.32
CA ILE A 11 15.90 -10.58 14.47
C ILE A 11 15.33 -9.44 15.31
N GLU A 12 16.09 -8.36 15.53
CA GLU A 12 15.62 -7.21 16.28
C GLU A 12 14.50 -6.47 15.52
N LEU A 13 14.64 -6.28 14.20
CA LEU A 13 13.62 -5.62 13.39
C LEU A 13 12.34 -6.44 13.24
N LEU A 14 12.43 -7.76 13.35
CA LEU A 14 11.29 -8.69 13.32
C LEU A 14 10.72 -9.01 14.72
N ALA A 15 11.17 -8.33 15.77
CA ALA A 15 10.72 -8.62 17.13
C ALA A 15 9.35 -7.98 17.42
N ASP A 16 8.42 -8.80 17.88
CA ASP A 16 7.14 -8.35 18.42
C ASP A 16 7.27 -7.78 19.84
N HIS A 17 6.31 -6.96 20.24
CA HIS A 17 6.13 -6.56 21.63
C HIS A 17 5.76 -7.77 22.50
N ASP A 18 5.83 -7.60 23.82
CA ASP A 18 5.40 -8.61 24.77
C ASP A 18 3.85 -8.63 24.79
N ILE A 19 3.27 -9.34 23.82
CA ILE A 19 1.81 -9.51 23.65
C ILE A 19 1.28 -10.45 24.73
N VAL A 20 0.29 -10.01 25.50
CA VAL A 20 -0.35 -10.83 26.54
C VAL A 20 -1.65 -11.47 26.06
N GLU A 21 -2.34 -10.82 25.13
CA GLU A 21 -3.54 -11.34 24.49
C GLU A 21 -3.39 -11.26 22.96
N PRO A 22 -3.40 -12.40 22.24
CA PRO A 22 -3.29 -12.40 20.79
C PRO A 22 -4.56 -11.83 20.15
N LEU A 23 -4.42 -11.16 19.01
CA LEU A 23 -5.57 -10.72 18.23
C LEU A 23 -6.26 -11.93 17.57
N MET A 24 -7.46 -12.25 18.03
CA MET A 24 -8.29 -13.34 17.49
C MET A 24 -9.59 -12.77 16.96
N MET A 25 -9.83 -12.87 15.65
CA MET A 25 -11.02 -12.35 15.00
C MET A 25 -11.71 -13.46 14.23
N ASP A 26 -12.96 -13.77 14.58
CA ASP A 26 -13.75 -14.83 13.96
C ASP A 26 -13.01 -16.20 13.90
N GLY A 27 -12.32 -16.53 14.99
CA GLY A 27 -11.51 -17.74 15.10
C GLY A 27 -10.19 -17.72 14.30
N VAL A 28 -9.86 -16.63 13.63
CA VAL A 28 -8.60 -16.43 12.92
C VAL A 28 -7.57 -15.76 13.81
N PRO A 29 -6.38 -16.35 13.99
CA PRO A 29 -5.25 -15.67 14.63
C PRO A 29 -4.68 -14.63 13.67
N CYS A 30 -4.79 -13.36 14.04
CA CYS A 30 -4.20 -12.25 13.31
C CYS A 30 -2.84 -11.89 13.92
N HIS A 31 -1.98 -11.23 13.16
CA HIS A 31 -0.79 -10.61 13.75
C HIS A 31 -1.17 -9.46 14.68
N GLY A 32 -0.18 -8.96 15.43
CA GLY A 32 -0.41 -7.99 16.48
C GLY A 32 -1.12 -8.61 17.69
N GLY A 33 -1.58 -7.76 18.60
CA GLY A 33 -2.25 -8.21 19.81
C GLY A 33 -2.37 -7.08 20.81
N PHE A 34 -2.59 -7.43 22.08
CA PHE A 34 -2.78 -6.48 23.14
C PHE A 34 -1.70 -6.62 24.22
N ASP A 35 -1.31 -5.49 24.79
CA ASP A 35 -0.40 -5.43 25.92
C ASP A 35 -1.12 -5.62 27.28
N GLU A 36 -0.38 -5.55 28.39
CA GLU A 36 -0.94 -5.67 29.74
C GLU A 36 -2.02 -4.63 30.06
N GLY A 37 -2.04 -3.50 29.34
CA GLY A 37 -3.05 -2.44 29.48
C GLY A 37 -4.32 -2.69 28.65
N GLY A 38 -4.32 -3.70 27.77
CA GLY A 38 -5.40 -3.93 26.81
C GLY A 38 -5.34 -3.02 25.59
N GLU A 39 -4.22 -2.33 25.36
CA GLU A 39 -4.01 -1.49 24.18
C GLU A 39 -3.46 -2.33 23.03
N TYR A 40 -3.94 -2.07 21.82
CA TYR A 40 -3.45 -2.76 20.63
C TYR A 40 -2.00 -2.37 20.33
N VAL A 41 -1.17 -3.37 20.08
CA VAL A 41 0.21 -3.22 19.65
C VAL A 41 0.39 -3.85 18.28
N SER A 42 0.87 -3.04 17.33
CA SER A 42 1.23 -3.50 16.01
C SER A 42 2.30 -4.59 16.07
N PRO A 43 2.28 -5.53 15.13
CA PRO A 43 3.32 -6.54 15.06
C PRO A 43 4.68 -5.91 14.71
N ARG A 44 5.75 -6.55 15.17
CA ARG A 44 7.13 -6.26 14.75
C ARG A 44 7.54 -4.79 14.97
N THR A 45 6.90 -4.07 15.90
CA THR A 45 7.24 -2.66 16.19
C THR A 45 8.16 -2.47 17.39
N LYS A 46 8.51 -3.53 18.14
CA LYS A 46 9.30 -3.43 19.39
C LYS A 46 10.57 -2.62 19.20
N ASN A 47 11.32 -2.94 18.14
CA ASN A 47 12.54 -2.21 17.77
C ASN A 47 12.39 -1.42 16.48
N ARG A 48 11.47 -1.82 15.57
CA ARG A 48 11.28 -1.14 14.29
C ARG A 48 10.86 0.31 14.48
N TRP A 49 10.03 0.63 15.48
CA TRP A 49 9.65 2.02 15.73
C TRP A 49 10.81 2.90 16.23
N PRO A 50 11.51 2.51 17.31
CA PRO A 50 12.71 3.21 17.74
C PRO A 50 13.78 3.34 16.64
N ALA A 51 13.92 2.33 15.79
CA ALA A 51 14.88 2.34 14.69
C ALA A 51 14.55 3.43 13.65
N ILE A 52 13.28 3.52 13.23
CA ILE A 52 12.85 4.54 12.26
C ILE A 52 13.09 5.96 12.80
N ASP A 53 12.71 6.21 14.05
CA ASP A 53 12.97 7.50 14.71
C ASP A 53 14.48 7.82 14.78
N ALA A 54 15.31 6.83 15.12
CA ALA A 54 16.76 7.00 15.19
C ALA A 54 17.36 7.35 13.82
N TRP A 55 16.93 6.67 12.75
CA TRP A 55 17.37 6.93 11.38
C TRP A 55 16.91 8.31 10.88
N GLU A 56 15.67 8.70 11.17
CA GLU A 56 15.15 10.04 10.84
C GLU A 56 15.96 11.15 11.54
N GLN A 57 16.19 11.02 12.84
CA GLN A 57 16.98 12.00 13.60
C GLN A 57 18.42 12.08 13.09
N GLN A 58 19.03 10.94 12.76
CA GLN A 58 20.37 10.91 12.18
C GLN A 58 20.39 11.63 10.83
N ARG A 59 19.42 11.36 9.95
CA ARG A 59 19.30 12.01 8.64
C ARG A 59 19.11 13.52 8.79
N ILE A 60 18.24 13.98 9.69
CA ILE A 60 18.02 15.41 9.96
C ILE A 60 19.33 16.09 10.38
N ALA A 61 20.12 15.45 11.24
CA ALA A 61 21.41 15.96 11.69
C ALA A 61 22.47 16.01 10.56
N GLN A 62 22.35 15.18 9.52
CA GLN A 62 23.28 15.13 8.38
C GLN A 62 22.90 16.09 7.24
N PHE A 63 21.62 16.15 6.87
CA PHE A 63 21.17 16.80 5.63
C PHE A 63 20.22 17.97 5.84
N SER A 64 19.51 18.04 6.97
CA SER A 64 18.56 19.11 7.30
C SER A 64 17.50 19.41 6.22
N THR A 65 17.21 18.47 5.33
CA THR A 65 16.12 18.56 4.35
C THR A 65 14.83 17.91 4.91
N PRO A 66 13.63 18.39 4.53
CA PRO A 66 12.37 17.79 4.96
C PRO A 66 12.27 16.32 4.53
N ILE A 67 11.67 15.45 5.34
CA ILE A 67 11.33 14.09 4.90
C ILE A 67 10.40 14.17 3.68
N ILE A 68 10.54 13.24 2.73
CA ILE A 68 9.65 13.16 1.58
C ILE A 68 8.23 12.86 2.05
N ASP A 69 7.24 13.50 1.42
CA ASP A 69 5.84 13.36 1.78
C ASP A 69 4.94 13.66 0.57
N VAL A 70 3.74 13.09 0.58
CA VAL A 70 2.62 13.53 -0.26
C VAL A 70 1.44 13.78 0.66
N PRO A 71 0.98 15.03 0.81
CA PRO A 71 -0.13 15.32 1.71
C PRO A 71 -1.39 14.55 1.31
N LEU A 72 -2.03 13.87 2.26
CA LEU A 72 -3.17 12.99 2.01
C LEU A 72 -4.36 13.73 1.37
N GLU A 73 -4.53 15.01 1.68
CA GLU A 73 -5.56 15.88 1.11
C GLU A 73 -5.41 16.12 -0.40
N THR A 74 -4.23 15.82 -0.96
CA THR A 74 -4.00 15.88 -2.41
C THR A 74 -4.52 14.62 -3.11
N TRP A 75 -4.81 13.55 -2.38
CA TRP A 75 -5.33 12.31 -2.95
C TRP A 75 -6.85 12.33 -3.08
N PRO A 76 -7.41 11.78 -4.17
CA PRO A 76 -8.85 11.67 -4.32
C PRO A 76 -9.45 10.76 -3.26
N GLU A 77 -10.71 11.01 -2.90
CA GLU A 77 -11.46 10.16 -2.00
C GLU A 77 -11.69 8.75 -2.58
N ASN A 78 -12.00 7.80 -1.69
CA ASN A 78 -12.40 6.46 -2.10
C ASN A 78 -13.65 6.52 -2.99
N PHE A 79 -13.69 5.72 -4.04
CA PHE A 79 -14.89 5.53 -4.87
C PHE A 79 -15.31 4.05 -4.83
N PRO A 80 -16.57 3.73 -4.47
CA PRO A 80 -17.60 4.65 -3.99
C PRO A 80 -17.21 5.23 -2.63
N ASN A 81 -17.59 6.48 -2.34
CA ASN A 81 -17.33 7.09 -1.04
C ASN A 81 -18.24 6.47 0.06
N VAL A 82 -18.16 6.97 1.29
CA VAL A 82 -18.93 6.43 2.43
C VAL A 82 -20.44 6.50 2.17
N GLU A 83 -20.96 7.66 1.78
CA GLU A 83 -22.39 7.85 1.56
C GLU A 83 -22.91 7.01 0.39
N GLN A 84 -22.13 6.94 -0.69
CA GLN A 84 -22.42 6.08 -1.85
C GLN A 84 -22.50 4.61 -1.47
N SER A 85 -21.55 4.13 -0.66
CA SER A 85 -21.49 2.73 -0.23
C SER A 85 -22.65 2.39 0.71
N LYS A 86 -22.94 3.28 1.68
CA LYS A 86 -24.10 3.12 2.57
C LYS A 86 -25.42 3.14 1.81
N TYR A 87 -25.54 3.99 0.80
CA TYR A 87 -26.70 4.02 -0.08
C TYR A 87 -26.89 2.68 -0.81
N LEU A 88 -25.84 2.16 -1.45
CA LEU A 88 -25.90 0.85 -2.13
C LEU A 88 -26.30 -0.29 -1.18
N LEU A 89 -25.78 -0.28 0.05
CA LEU A 89 -26.17 -1.25 1.08
C LEU A 89 -27.67 -1.17 1.42
N ARG A 90 -28.22 0.04 1.60
CA ARG A 90 -29.66 0.25 1.86
C ARG A 90 -30.54 -0.21 0.69
N GLN A 91 -30.03 -0.15 -0.54
CA GLN A 91 -30.74 -0.66 -1.73
C GLN A 91 -30.62 -2.18 -1.91
N GLY A 92 -29.95 -2.88 -0.98
CA GLY A 92 -29.73 -4.31 -1.05
C GLY A 92 -28.69 -4.72 -2.08
N ALA A 93 -27.73 -3.84 -2.39
CA ALA A 93 -26.62 -4.11 -3.31
C ALA A 93 -25.27 -4.11 -2.57
N PRO A 94 -24.97 -5.13 -1.74
CA PRO A 94 -23.71 -5.21 -0.98
C PRO A 94 -22.51 -5.67 -1.82
N GLY A 95 -22.76 -6.23 -3.01
CA GLY A 95 -21.74 -6.79 -3.90
C GLY A 95 -20.52 -5.89 -4.14
N PRO A 96 -20.70 -4.58 -4.43
CA PRO A 96 -19.58 -3.66 -4.63
C PRO A 96 -18.70 -3.51 -3.38
N THR A 97 -19.29 -3.39 -2.19
CA THR A 97 -18.54 -3.29 -0.92
C THR A 97 -17.79 -4.59 -0.61
N ILE A 98 -18.45 -5.75 -0.75
CA ILE A 98 -17.84 -7.07 -0.56
C ILE A 98 -16.64 -7.26 -1.51
N SER A 99 -16.82 -6.88 -2.77
CA SER A 99 -15.78 -6.98 -3.80
C SER A 99 -14.61 -6.04 -3.53
N ALA A 100 -14.88 -4.82 -3.05
CA ALA A 100 -13.85 -3.87 -2.67
C ALA A 100 -12.98 -4.41 -1.51
N LEU A 101 -13.58 -4.89 -0.42
CA LEU A 101 -12.83 -5.47 0.72
C LEU A 101 -12.00 -6.69 0.29
N THR A 102 -12.55 -7.54 -0.58
CA THR A 102 -11.83 -8.70 -1.14
C THR A 102 -10.63 -8.27 -1.99
N ARG A 103 -10.77 -7.22 -2.80
CA ARG A 103 -9.64 -6.72 -3.58
C ARG A 103 -8.57 -6.08 -2.73
N ILE A 104 -8.95 -5.32 -1.71
CA ILE A 104 -7.99 -4.69 -0.80
C ILE A 104 -7.12 -5.77 -0.16
N GLY A 105 -7.73 -6.78 0.48
CA GLY A 105 -6.98 -7.90 1.05
C GLY A 105 -6.11 -8.65 0.02
N THR A 106 -6.63 -8.86 -1.20
CA THR A 106 -5.82 -9.48 -2.28
C THR A 106 -4.59 -8.66 -2.64
N VAL A 107 -4.73 -7.33 -2.73
CA VAL A 107 -3.65 -6.41 -3.12
C VAL A 107 -2.63 -6.28 -2.01
N GLU A 108 -3.07 -6.17 -0.76
CA GLU A 108 -2.18 -6.16 0.41
C GLU A 108 -1.36 -7.45 0.48
N GLY A 109 -1.96 -8.62 0.24
CA GLY A 109 -1.20 -9.88 0.16
C GLY A 109 -0.04 -9.88 -0.86
N PHE A 110 -0.09 -9.04 -1.90
CA PHE A 110 1.03 -8.88 -2.83
C PHE A 110 2.22 -8.11 -2.24
N GLY A 111 2.05 -7.39 -1.13
CA GLY A 111 3.13 -6.87 -0.31
C GLY A 111 4.09 -7.97 0.16
N GLY A 112 3.59 -9.21 0.31
CA GLY A 112 4.39 -10.40 0.54
C GLY A 112 5.50 -10.63 -0.50
N MET A 113 5.36 -10.12 -1.73
CA MET A 113 6.35 -10.24 -2.80
C MET A 113 7.61 -9.38 -2.57
N LEU A 114 7.61 -8.44 -1.62
CA LEU A 114 8.79 -7.64 -1.27
C LEU A 114 10.01 -8.48 -0.94
N ARG A 115 9.81 -9.60 -0.22
CA ARG A 115 10.88 -10.55 0.14
C ARG A 115 11.55 -11.22 -1.07
N LEU A 116 10.92 -11.14 -2.24
CA LEU A 116 11.43 -11.72 -3.49
C LEU A 116 12.18 -10.69 -4.35
N LEU A 117 12.19 -9.42 -3.95
CA LEU A 117 12.89 -8.38 -4.69
C LEU A 117 14.40 -8.61 -4.63
N ARG A 118 15.01 -8.62 -5.80
CA ARG A 118 16.46 -8.63 -5.92
C ARG A 118 16.99 -7.22 -5.65
N VAL A 119 17.72 -7.06 -4.55
CA VAL A 119 18.39 -5.79 -4.22
C VAL A 119 19.80 -5.71 -4.80
N PRO A 120 20.28 -4.51 -5.15
CA PRO A 120 21.68 -4.28 -5.46
C PRO A 120 22.53 -4.30 -4.18
N ASP A 121 23.85 -4.27 -4.33
CA ASP A 121 24.74 -3.91 -3.22
C ASP A 121 24.62 -2.41 -2.95
N PHE A 122 23.73 -2.02 -2.02
CA PHE A 122 23.46 -0.62 -1.70
C PHE A 122 24.72 0.16 -1.31
N ARG A 123 25.70 -0.47 -0.65
CA ARG A 123 26.95 0.21 -0.25
C ARG A 123 27.77 0.70 -1.44
N ARG A 124 27.57 0.12 -2.61
CA ARG A 124 28.24 0.51 -3.87
C ARG A 124 27.42 1.50 -4.70
N CYS A 125 26.16 1.70 -4.33
CA CYS A 125 25.22 2.56 -5.03
C CYS A 125 25.33 4.03 -4.60
N PHE A 126 25.91 4.29 -3.42
CA PHE A 126 26.06 5.63 -2.85
C PHE A 126 27.52 5.94 -2.54
N GLU A 127 27.89 7.21 -2.59
CA GLU A 127 29.24 7.66 -2.22
C GLU A 127 29.40 7.79 -0.71
N GLU A 128 28.37 8.28 -0.03
CA GLU A 128 28.34 8.41 1.41
C GLU A 128 28.11 7.06 2.09
N ASP A 129 28.66 6.90 3.30
CA ASP A 129 28.40 5.73 4.13
C ASP A 129 26.91 5.64 4.50
N ILE A 130 26.34 4.45 4.32
CA ILE A 130 24.95 4.12 4.63
C ILE A 130 24.83 3.28 5.92
N SER A 131 25.92 2.98 6.60
CA SER A 131 25.87 2.27 7.89
C SER A 131 25.01 3.05 8.90
N GLY A 132 24.16 2.32 9.63
CA GLY A 132 23.21 2.90 10.57
C GLY A 132 22.11 3.74 9.93
N THR A 133 21.73 3.47 8.67
CA THR A 133 20.61 4.14 7.98
C THR A 133 19.49 3.15 7.69
N ALA A 134 18.29 3.63 7.38
CA ALA A 134 17.21 2.75 6.93
C ALA A 134 17.58 2.00 5.64
N ILE A 135 18.34 2.63 4.73
CA ILE A 135 18.85 2.00 3.49
C ILE A 135 19.60 0.69 3.80
N ALA A 136 20.47 0.70 4.80
CA ALA A 136 21.29 -0.47 5.17
C ALA A 136 20.47 -1.65 5.74
N HIS A 137 19.21 -1.42 6.08
CA HIS A 137 18.31 -2.40 6.69
C HIS A 137 17.19 -2.87 5.75
N ILE A 138 17.15 -2.38 4.49
CA ILE A 138 16.11 -2.72 3.50
C ILE A 138 16.00 -4.24 3.31
N ASP A 139 17.11 -4.89 2.95
CA ASP A 139 17.21 -6.34 2.73
C ASP A 139 17.64 -7.14 3.96
N HIS A 140 17.70 -6.46 5.12
CA HIS A 140 18.11 -7.02 6.41
C HIS A 140 17.06 -6.80 7.50
N GLY A 141 15.78 -6.82 7.09
CA GLY A 141 14.65 -6.87 8.01
C GLY A 141 13.45 -6.03 7.58
N LEU A 142 13.64 -4.87 6.92
CA LEU A 142 12.52 -3.98 6.60
C LEU A 142 11.57 -4.57 5.54
N PHE A 143 12.11 -5.11 4.44
CA PHE A 143 11.29 -5.79 3.44
C PHE A 143 10.62 -7.05 3.99
N GLU A 144 11.30 -7.82 4.83
CA GLU A 144 10.71 -9.03 5.41
C GLU A 144 9.65 -8.68 6.45
N ALA A 145 9.85 -7.66 7.29
CA ALA A 145 8.86 -7.20 8.25
C ALA A 145 7.57 -6.76 7.54
N HIS A 146 7.70 -5.87 6.55
CA HIS A 146 6.58 -5.42 5.73
C HIS A 146 5.92 -6.62 5.03
N ALA A 147 6.69 -7.51 4.39
CA ALA A 147 6.13 -8.67 3.71
C ALA A 147 5.35 -9.64 4.63
N ARG A 148 5.70 -9.71 5.92
CA ARG A 148 4.99 -10.53 6.92
C ARG A 148 3.74 -9.84 7.46
N ASP A 149 3.77 -8.52 7.59
CA ASP A 149 2.59 -7.73 7.96
C ASP A 149 1.53 -7.91 6.85
N GLU A 150 1.93 -7.76 5.59
CA GLU A 150 1.01 -7.84 4.46
C GLU A 150 0.42 -9.23 4.18
N ALA A 151 1.26 -10.28 4.20
CA ALA A 151 0.87 -11.63 3.75
C ALA A 151 0.89 -12.71 4.86
N GLY A 152 1.13 -12.30 6.10
CA GLY A 152 1.21 -13.19 7.24
C GLY A 152 2.54 -13.95 7.36
N PHE A 153 2.65 -14.69 8.47
CA PHE A 153 3.81 -15.54 8.75
C PHE A 153 3.45 -16.70 9.68
N GLY A 154 3.82 -17.91 9.29
CA GLY A 154 3.45 -19.13 10.02
C GLY A 154 1.93 -19.29 10.03
N ASP A 155 1.35 -19.37 11.23
CA ASP A 155 -0.10 -19.52 11.40
C ASP A 155 -0.84 -18.17 11.51
N LEU A 156 -0.12 -17.05 11.62
CA LEU A 156 -0.72 -15.72 11.78
C LEU A 156 -1.15 -15.14 10.43
N ALA A 157 -2.40 -14.67 10.37
CA ALA A 157 -2.92 -13.89 9.27
C ALA A 157 -2.20 -12.53 9.19
N GLY A 158 -1.82 -12.14 7.96
CA GLY A 158 -1.44 -10.77 7.64
C GLY A 158 -2.66 -9.94 7.26
N HIS A 159 -2.41 -8.72 6.79
CA HIS A 159 -3.47 -7.81 6.41
C HIS A 159 -4.37 -8.39 5.31
N ASP A 160 -3.81 -9.16 4.38
CA ASP A 160 -4.54 -9.86 3.32
C ASP A 160 -5.77 -10.62 3.83
N ARG A 161 -5.56 -11.48 4.82
CA ARG A 161 -6.59 -12.32 5.42
C ARG A 161 -7.36 -11.57 6.49
N MET A 162 -6.77 -10.59 7.18
CA MET A 162 -7.50 -9.73 8.11
C MET A 162 -8.62 -8.94 7.41
N TRP A 163 -8.41 -8.47 6.18
CA TRP A 163 -9.48 -7.88 5.37
C TRP A 163 -10.59 -8.86 4.99
N PHE A 164 -10.23 -10.12 4.69
CA PHE A 164 -11.22 -11.16 4.44
C PHE A 164 -12.05 -11.44 5.69
N VAL A 165 -11.42 -11.48 6.87
CA VAL A 165 -12.10 -11.63 8.15
C VAL A 165 -13.04 -10.44 8.42
N ALA A 166 -12.59 -9.20 8.20
CA ALA A 166 -13.46 -8.03 8.37
C ALA A 166 -14.69 -8.08 7.44
N ARG A 167 -14.48 -8.47 6.17
CA ARG A 167 -15.57 -8.71 5.20
C ARG A 167 -16.52 -9.80 5.68
N ASP A 168 -15.99 -10.93 6.13
CA ASP A 168 -16.77 -12.11 6.50
C ASP A 168 -17.59 -11.87 7.77
N ILE A 169 -17.06 -11.10 8.72
CA ILE A 169 -17.81 -10.61 9.89
C ILE A 169 -18.96 -9.70 9.43
N ALA A 170 -18.67 -8.70 8.60
CA ALA A 170 -19.65 -7.69 8.21
C ALA A 170 -20.77 -8.21 7.30
N PHE A 171 -20.50 -9.24 6.50
CA PHE A 171 -21.40 -9.77 5.48
C PHE A 171 -21.74 -11.26 5.66
N GLU A 172 -21.54 -11.79 6.87
CA GLU A 172 -21.88 -13.16 7.27
C GLU A 172 -21.30 -14.23 6.33
N HIS A 173 -19.99 -14.15 6.08
CA HIS A 173 -19.23 -15.07 5.22
C HIS A 173 -19.78 -15.16 3.78
N PRO A 174 -19.75 -14.05 3.02
CA PRO A 174 -20.25 -14.03 1.66
C PRO A 174 -19.44 -14.97 0.75
N VAL A 175 -20.09 -15.57 -0.24
CA VAL A 175 -19.40 -16.28 -1.31
C VAL A 175 -18.68 -15.26 -2.19
N THR A 176 -17.37 -15.44 -2.38
CA THR A 176 -16.53 -14.56 -3.19
C THR A 176 -15.68 -15.37 -4.16
N ASP A 177 -15.39 -14.77 -5.32
CA ASP A 177 -14.44 -15.33 -6.28
C ASP A 177 -13.02 -14.91 -5.93
N ASP A 178 -12.05 -15.80 -6.15
CA ASP A 178 -10.63 -15.47 -6.06
C ASP A 178 -10.26 -14.36 -7.07
N GLN A 179 -9.91 -13.19 -6.55
CA GLN A 179 -9.54 -12.02 -7.37
C GLN A 179 -8.05 -12.02 -7.75
N THR A 180 -7.24 -12.98 -7.27
CA THR A 180 -5.77 -13.00 -7.42
C THR A 180 -5.34 -12.80 -8.87
N SER A 181 -5.81 -13.65 -9.79
CA SER A 181 -5.41 -13.58 -11.20
C SER A 181 -5.84 -12.26 -11.86
N ARG A 182 -7.03 -11.77 -11.50
CA ARG A 182 -7.57 -10.50 -12.00
C ARG A 182 -6.73 -9.32 -11.52
N MET A 183 -6.33 -9.30 -10.25
CA MET A 183 -5.55 -8.22 -9.66
C MET A 183 -4.10 -8.22 -10.15
N LEU A 184 -3.47 -9.40 -10.27
CA LEU A 184 -2.14 -9.52 -10.87
C LEU A 184 -2.09 -8.96 -12.29
N ALA A 185 -3.07 -9.31 -13.13
CA ALA A 185 -3.17 -8.79 -14.49
C ALA A 185 -3.30 -7.26 -14.51
N ARG A 186 -4.09 -6.67 -13.60
CA ARG A 186 -4.23 -5.20 -13.47
C ARG A 186 -2.94 -4.51 -13.04
N MET A 187 -2.12 -5.17 -12.23
CA MET A 187 -0.81 -4.67 -11.83
C MET A 187 0.27 -4.91 -12.90
N GLY A 188 -0.08 -5.49 -14.05
CA GLY A 188 0.87 -5.87 -15.09
C GLY A 188 1.78 -7.03 -14.69
N ILE A 189 1.43 -7.78 -13.64
CA ILE A 189 2.20 -8.91 -13.14
C ILE A 189 1.69 -10.17 -13.83
N ASP A 190 2.49 -10.67 -14.76
CA ASP A 190 2.24 -11.95 -15.41
C ASP A 190 3.01 -13.07 -14.71
N THR A 191 2.28 -13.92 -13.99
CA THR A 191 2.82 -15.07 -13.23
C THR A 191 3.00 -16.33 -14.07
N THR A 192 2.68 -16.29 -15.38
CA THR A 192 2.92 -17.44 -16.25
C THR A 192 4.43 -17.73 -16.34
N PRO A 193 4.84 -19.02 -16.31
CA PRO A 193 6.24 -19.39 -16.46
C PRO A 193 6.81 -18.88 -17.78
N LYS A 194 7.92 -18.14 -17.70
CA LYS A 194 8.60 -17.57 -18.85
C LYS A 194 9.85 -18.38 -19.17
N SER A 195 10.08 -18.66 -20.45
CA SER A 195 11.36 -19.16 -20.94
C SER A 195 12.46 -18.11 -20.75
N ALA A 196 13.74 -18.54 -20.78
CA ALA A 196 14.87 -17.63 -20.69
C ALA A 196 14.82 -16.50 -21.75
N ALA A 197 14.37 -16.80 -22.98
CA ALA A 197 14.22 -15.80 -24.03
C ALA A 197 13.12 -14.77 -23.72
N GLN A 198 12.01 -15.22 -23.12
CA GLN A 198 10.93 -14.31 -22.69
C GLN A 198 11.36 -13.45 -21.50
N LEU A 199 12.10 -14.01 -20.54
CA LEU A 199 12.66 -13.24 -19.43
C LEU A 199 13.63 -12.16 -19.92
N GLU A 200 14.47 -12.50 -20.90
CA GLU A 200 15.37 -11.54 -21.53
C GLU A 200 14.60 -10.44 -22.29
N ALA A 201 13.54 -10.79 -23.02
CA ALA A 201 12.71 -9.80 -23.70
C ALA A 201 11.99 -8.87 -22.71
N VAL A 202 11.44 -9.40 -21.61
CA VAL A 202 10.83 -8.60 -20.53
C VAL A 202 11.87 -7.68 -19.91
N ARG A 203 13.08 -8.17 -19.67
CA ARG A 203 14.19 -7.36 -19.17
C ARG A 203 14.56 -6.24 -20.13
N GLN A 204 14.73 -6.53 -21.43
CA GLN A 204 15.04 -5.53 -22.45
C GLN A 204 13.94 -4.47 -22.56
N GLN A 205 12.68 -4.88 -22.45
CA GLN A 205 11.56 -3.95 -22.41
C GLN A 205 11.64 -3.07 -21.16
N ALA A 206 11.90 -3.63 -19.98
CA ALA A 206 12.05 -2.86 -18.75
C ALA A 206 13.24 -1.89 -18.83
N GLU A 207 14.37 -2.32 -19.40
CA GLU A 207 15.56 -1.49 -19.64
C GLU A 207 15.27 -0.33 -20.63
N ALA A 208 14.41 -0.54 -21.62
CA ALA A 208 13.99 0.50 -22.57
C ALA A 208 13.05 1.55 -21.94
N HIS A 209 12.37 1.23 -20.84
CA HIS A 209 11.48 2.14 -20.12
C HIS A 209 12.13 2.73 -18.87
N ARG A 210 13.47 2.65 -18.75
CA ARG A 210 14.20 3.32 -17.66
C ARG A 210 14.03 4.82 -17.76
N VAL A 211 13.99 5.47 -16.60
CA VAL A 211 13.99 6.94 -16.48
C VAL A 211 15.29 7.47 -15.89
N LEU A 212 16.05 6.64 -15.17
CA LEU A 212 17.36 7.04 -14.67
C LEU A 212 18.46 6.93 -15.74
N PRO A 213 19.59 7.63 -15.56
CA PRO A 213 20.74 7.49 -16.45
C PRO A 213 21.19 6.04 -16.62
N VAL A 214 21.61 5.69 -17.84
CA VAL A 214 21.98 4.31 -18.23
C VAL A 214 23.08 3.70 -17.35
N ASP A 215 23.94 4.53 -16.78
CA ASP A 215 25.04 4.11 -15.92
C ASP A 215 24.62 3.80 -14.47
N ILE A 216 23.40 4.13 -14.04
CA ILE A 216 22.84 3.70 -12.76
C ILE A 216 22.49 2.20 -12.81
N ASP A 217 22.70 1.48 -11.71
CA ASP A 217 22.35 0.05 -11.62
C ASP A 217 20.84 -0.15 -11.85
N PHE A 218 20.51 -1.06 -12.77
CA PHE A 218 19.12 -1.35 -13.13
C PHE A 218 18.31 -1.89 -11.94
N SER A 219 18.92 -2.73 -11.10
CA SER A 219 18.27 -3.29 -9.91
C SER A 219 17.98 -2.20 -8.88
N LEU A 220 18.87 -1.22 -8.73
CA LEU A 220 18.63 -0.06 -7.88
C LEU A 220 17.42 0.74 -8.35
N GLU A 221 17.36 1.06 -9.65
CA GLU A 221 16.21 1.76 -10.23
C GLU A 221 14.91 1.00 -9.99
N MET A 222 14.89 -0.31 -10.23
CA MET A 222 13.73 -1.16 -10.03
C MET A 222 13.25 -1.19 -8.56
N VAL A 223 14.19 -1.35 -7.62
CA VAL A 223 13.87 -1.42 -6.19
C VAL A 223 13.35 -0.08 -5.69
N VAL A 224 14.01 1.02 -6.03
CA VAL A 224 13.58 2.36 -5.59
C VAL A 224 12.25 2.76 -6.24
N SER A 225 12.04 2.42 -7.52
CA SER A 225 10.74 2.59 -8.19
C SER A 225 9.64 1.84 -7.46
N ARG A 226 9.90 0.59 -7.03
CA ARG A 226 8.94 -0.22 -6.30
C ARG A 226 8.66 0.37 -4.91
N MET A 227 9.68 0.82 -4.18
CA MET A 227 9.52 1.47 -2.87
C MET A 227 8.68 2.75 -2.97
N ILE A 228 8.96 3.61 -3.96
CA ILE A 228 8.17 4.82 -4.18
C ILE A 228 6.73 4.45 -4.52
N GLY A 229 6.53 3.52 -5.46
CA GLY A 229 5.18 3.05 -5.82
C GLY A 229 4.40 2.50 -4.63
N LEU A 230 5.06 1.73 -3.75
CA LEU A 230 4.47 1.24 -2.51
C LEU A 230 4.12 2.37 -1.55
N LEU A 231 5.04 3.31 -1.29
CA LEU A 231 4.76 4.46 -0.43
C LEU A 231 3.50 5.23 -0.88
N LEU A 232 3.35 5.45 -2.18
CA LEU A 232 2.17 6.12 -2.74
C LEU A 232 0.90 5.28 -2.56
N ILE A 233 0.98 3.96 -2.67
CA ILE A 233 -0.13 3.05 -2.37
C ILE A 233 -0.51 3.17 -0.89
N GLU A 234 0.44 3.08 0.04
CA GLU A 234 0.18 3.17 1.48
C GLU A 234 -0.47 4.50 1.87
N ILE A 235 0.03 5.61 1.33
CA ILE A 235 -0.58 6.94 1.57
C ILE A 235 -2.02 6.95 1.05
N SER A 236 -2.26 6.46 -0.17
CA SER A 236 -3.61 6.42 -0.73
C SER A 236 -4.58 5.49 0.02
N ALA A 237 -4.05 4.43 0.65
CA ALA A 237 -4.83 3.44 1.40
C ALA A 237 -5.53 4.05 2.63
N PHE A 238 -5.03 5.17 3.19
CA PHE A 238 -5.70 5.90 4.29
C PHE A 238 -7.14 6.30 3.98
N HIS A 239 -7.45 6.66 2.73
CA HIS A 239 -8.85 6.92 2.33
C HIS A 239 -9.68 5.63 2.30
N GLY A 240 -9.07 4.51 1.92
CA GLY A 240 -9.67 3.17 1.97
C GLY A 240 -9.97 2.71 3.39
N PHE A 241 -9.02 2.85 4.32
CA PHE A 241 -9.25 2.53 5.73
C PHE A 241 -10.35 3.37 6.34
N LYS A 242 -10.31 4.69 6.16
CA LYS A 242 -11.35 5.61 6.66
C LYS A 242 -12.72 5.26 6.09
N TRP A 243 -12.78 4.93 4.80
CA TRP A 243 -14.01 4.47 4.16
C TRP A 243 -14.52 3.17 4.79
N ALA A 244 -13.66 2.16 4.92
CA ALA A 244 -14.02 0.86 5.46
C ALA A 244 -14.45 0.96 6.93
N GLU A 245 -13.72 1.68 7.79
CA GLU A 245 -14.12 1.92 9.18
C GLU A 245 -15.52 2.55 9.27
N ALA A 246 -15.81 3.56 8.44
CA ALA A 246 -17.08 4.28 8.46
C ALA A 246 -18.27 3.45 7.92
N VAL A 247 -18.02 2.59 6.93
CA VAL A 247 -19.04 1.70 6.36
C VAL A 247 -19.28 0.49 7.26
N LEU A 248 -18.21 -0.17 7.71
CA LEU A 248 -18.28 -1.37 8.55
C LEU A 248 -18.65 -1.07 10.01
N GLY A 249 -18.52 0.18 10.45
CA GLY A 249 -18.94 0.64 11.77
C GLY A 249 -20.44 0.95 11.87
N ASP A 250 -21.16 0.95 10.74
CA ASP A 250 -22.60 1.18 10.70
C ASP A 250 -23.37 -0.14 10.89
N THR A 251 -23.57 -0.53 12.16
CA THR A 251 -24.21 -1.80 12.53
C THR A 251 -25.70 -1.89 12.20
N GLU A 252 -26.30 -0.81 11.65
CA GLU A 252 -27.62 -0.88 11.04
C GLU A 252 -27.58 -1.43 9.60
N LEU A 253 -26.41 -1.39 8.94
CA LEU A 253 -26.21 -1.77 7.55
C LEU A 253 -25.40 -3.05 7.35
N VAL A 254 -24.57 -3.42 8.32
CA VAL A 254 -23.72 -4.62 8.28
C VAL A 254 -23.92 -5.47 9.54
N ALA A 255 -23.54 -6.74 9.45
CA ALA A 255 -23.56 -7.65 10.59
C ALA A 255 -22.43 -7.36 11.58
N GLY A 256 -22.53 -7.98 12.77
CA GLY A 256 -21.59 -7.80 13.86
C GLY A 256 -21.92 -6.61 14.78
N ASP A 257 -21.04 -6.38 15.73
CA ASP A 257 -21.14 -5.36 16.78
C ASP A 257 -20.12 -4.22 16.60
N GLY A 258 -19.65 -4.02 15.36
CA GLY A 258 -18.59 -3.07 15.01
C GLY A 258 -17.18 -3.68 14.99
N SER A 259 -17.05 -4.96 15.33
CA SER A 259 -15.78 -5.72 15.31
C SER A 259 -15.06 -5.70 13.95
N ALA A 260 -15.80 -5.69 12.83
CA ALA A 260 -15.20 -5.56 11.49
C ALA A 260 -14.47 -4.22 11.31
N ALA A 261 -15.10 -3.10 11.71
CA ALA A 261 -14.45 -1.79 11.67
C ALA A 261 -13.28 -1.69 12.65
N GLN A 262 -13.40 -2.31 13.83
CA GLN A 262 -12.32 -2.36 14.79
C GLN A 262 -11.09 -3.10 14.24
N LEU A 263 -11.29 -4.23 13.55
CA LEU A 263 -10.20 -4.93 12.88
C LEU A 263 -9.53 -4.06 11.81
N VAL A 264 -10.30 -3.35 10.99
CA VAL A 264 -9.72 -2.40 10.01
C VAL A 264 -8.91 -1.30 10.70
N SER A 265 -9.32 -0.84 11.88
CA SER A 265 -8.55 0.15 12.64
C SER A 265 -7.20 -0.37 13.13
N TYR A 266 -7.09 -1.66 13.41
CA TYR A 266 -5.82 -2.33 13.73
C TYR A 266 -4.93 -2.42 12.49
N ILE A 267 -5.47 -2.85 11.34
CA ILE A 267 -4.74 -2.85 10.06
C ILE A 267 -4.22 -1.44 9.75
N ARG A 268 -5.07 -0.40 9.83
CA ARG A 268 -4.64 0.99 9.61
C ARG A 268 -3.52 1.42 10.57
N THR A 269 -3.53 0.93 11.81
CA THR A 269 -2.47 1.24 12.78
C THR A 269 -1.15 0.61 12.36
N ASP A 270 -1.20 -0.62 11.85
CA ASP A 270 -0.06 -1.40 11.36
C ASP A 270 0.61 -0.79 10.12
N GLU A 271 -0.11 0.03 9.32
CA GLU A 271 0.50 0.72 8.17
C GLU A 271 1.44 1.86 8.52
N THR A 272 1.33 2.39 9.74
CA THR A 272 2.14 3.53 10.18
C THR A 272 3.64 3.24 10.05
N PRO A 273 4.19 2.10 10.56
CA PRO A 273 5.59 1.75 10.34
C PRO A 273 5.95 1.57 8.86
N HIS A 274 5.06 1.04 8.02
CA HIS A 274 5.32 0.87 6.58
C HIS A 274 5.61 2.19 5.89
N VAL A 275 4.71 3.16 6.06
CA VAL A 275 4.87 4.51 5.52
C VAL A 275 6.14 5.15 6.05
N ALA A 276 6.38 5.07 7.35
CA ALA A 276 7.48 5.79 7.98
C ALA A 276 8.86 5.28 7.52
N TRP A 277 9.10 3.97 7.50
CA TRP A 277 10.41 3.47 7.06
C TRP A 277 10.64 3.72 5.55
N LEU A 278 9.59 3.62 4.73
CA LEU A 278 9.67 3.92 3.29
C LEU A 278 10.06 5.39 3.06
N ARG A 279 9.35 6.32 3.72
CA ARG A 279 9.67 7.76 3.65
C ARG A 279 11.09 8.03 4.09
N THR A 280 11.53 7.40 5.18
CA THR A 280 12.87 7.57 5.72
C THR A 280 13.93 7.07 4.76
N ALA A 281 13.85 5.82 4.30
CA ALA A 281 14.80 5.26 3.36
C ALA A 281 14.86 6.04 2.02
N ILE A 282 13.70 6.40 1.45
CA ILE A 282 13.65 7.19 0.21
C ILE A 282 14.26 8.58 0.41
N SER A 283 14.01 9.21 1.56
CA SER A 283 14.60 10.52 1.86
C SER A 283 16.11 10.45 2.08
N GLU A 284 16.61 9.39 2.73
CA GLU A 284 18.04 9.12 2.83
C GLU A 284 18.67 8.94 1.45
N MET A 285 18.01 8.23 0.52
CA MET A 285 18.49 8.06 -0.85
C MET A 285 18.47 9.37 -1.63
N ARG A 286 17.47 10.23 -1.40
CA ARG A 286 17.35 11.55 -2.03
C ARG A 286 18.48 12.48 -1.62
N ASP A 287 18.89 12.43 -0.36
CA ASP A 287 19.89 13.35 0.17
C ASP A 287 21.34 12.90 -0.10
N ARG A 288 21.54 11.71 -0.67
CA ARG A 288 22.85 11.11 -0.97
C ARG A 288 23.27 11.24 -2.44
N THR A 289 24.56 11.07 -2.69
CA THR A 289 25.14 11.01 -4.02
C THR A 289 25.09 9.58 -4.55
N TRP A 290 24.41 9.38 -5.67
CA TRP A 290 24.33 8.09 -6.35
C TRP A 290 25.56 7.87 -7.24
N VAL A 291 26.08 6.65 -7.26
CA VAL A 291 27.29 6.28 -7.99
C VAL A 291 26.94 5.34 -9.14
N GLY A 292 27.14 5.81 -10.37
CA GLY A 292 27.00 4.99 -11.57
C GLY A 292 28.13 3.97 -11.74
N THR A 293 27.93 2.98 -12.60
CA THR A 293 28.87 1.88 -12.89
C THR A 293 30.28 2.33 -13.33
N GLY A 294 30.41 3.56 -13.87
CA GLY A 294 31.69 4.18 -14.22
C GLY A 294 32.28 5.12 -13.15
N GLY A 295 31.70 5.15 -11.94
CA GLY A 295 32.07 6.08 -10.86
C GLY A 295 31.52 7.50 -11.04
N LYS A 296 30.67 7.72 -12.05
CA LYS A 296 30.00 9.01 -12.26
C LYS A 296 29.03 9.26 -11.10
N ARG A 297 29.08 10.49 -10.58
CA ARG A 297 28.24 10.96 -9.46
C ARG A 297 26.97 11.60 -10.00
N HIS A 298 25.84 11.27 -9.38
CA HIS A 298 24.52 11.84 -9.67
C HIS A 298 23.90 12.31 -8.35
N ALA A 299 23.22 13.46 -8.37
CA ALA A 299 22.52 13.94 -7.18
C ALA A 299 21.30 13.03 -6.91
N GLY A 300 21.15 12.55 -5.67
CA GLY A 300 20.00 11.72 -5.29
C GLY A 300 18.67 12.45 -5.44
N SER A 301 18.65 13.77 -5.28
CA SER A 301 17.48 14.61 -5.55
C SER A 301 16.97 14.42 -6.97
N ASP A 302 17.86 14.43 -7.95
CA ASP A 302 17.49 14.30 -9.36
C ASP A 302 16.98 12.89 -9.65
N MET A 303 17.60 11.86 -9.06
CA MET A 303 17.20 10.47 -9.25
C MET A 303 15.82 10.20 -8.65
N ILE A 304 15.60 10.62 -7.39
CA ILE A 304 14.33 10.44 -6.72
C ILE A 304 13.24 11.26 -7.41
N SER A 305 13.49 12.51 -7.84
CA SER A 305 12.51 13.30 -8.58
C SER A 305 12.04 12.60 -9.86
N LEU A 306 12.94 12.04 -10.67
CA LEU A 306 12.57 11.33 -11.90
C LEU A 306 11.67 10.12 -11.62
N LEU A 307 11.97 9.36 -10.58
CA LEU A 307 11.16 8.19 -10.20
C LEU A 307 9.83 8.60 -9.58
N TRP A 308 9.84 9.64 -8.76
CA TRP A 308 8.68 10.18 -8.06
C TRP A 308 7.65 10.74 -9.03
N ASP A 309 8.07 11.57 -9.98
CA ASP A 309 7.18 12.18 -10.98
C ASP A 309 6.49 11.12 -11.83
N ARG A 310 7.24 10.07 -12.23
CA ARG A 310 6.68 8.91 -12.92
C ARG A 310 5.65 8.20 -12.07
N ALA A 311 6.00 7.87 -10.82
CA ALA A 311 5.13 7.11 -9.93
C ALA A 311 3.87 7.88 -9.57
N LEU A 312 3.95 9.19 -9.33
CA LEU A 312 2.80 10.05 -9.10
C LEU A 312 1.87 10.10 -10.32
N THR A 313 2.44 10.30 -11.52
CA THR A 313 1.68 10.30 -12.78
C THR A 313 0.90 8.99 -12.96
N ASP A 314 1.58 7.86 -12.76
CA ASP A 314 0.99 6.52 -12.89
C ASP A 314 -0.09 6.25 -11.83
N SER A 315 0.10 6.75 -10.60
CA SER A 315 -0.82 6.52 -9.48
C SER A 315 -2.07 7.40 -9.53
N VAL A 316 -1.90 8.71 -9.75
CA VAL A 316 -2.98 9.71 -9.60
C VAL A 316 -3.83 9.84 -10.86
N LEU A 317 -3.25 9.69 -12.06
CA LEU A 317 -3.95 9.98 -13.31
C LEU A 317 -4.45 8.70 -13.99
N LEU A 318 -3.53 7.80 -14.32
CA LEU A 318 -3.86 6.64 -15.15
C LEU A 318 -4.64 5.59 -14.35
N ARG A 319 -4.07 5.13 -13.23
CA ARG A 319 -4.68 4.07 -12.41
C ARG A 319 -5.98 4.51 -11.74
N ARG A 320 -6.10 5.77 -11.32
CA ARG A 320 -7.34 6.31 -10.73
C ARG A 320 -8.52 6.20 -11.70
N ARG A 321 -8.38 6.68 -12.93
CA ARG A 321 -9.45 6.62 -13.92
C ARG A 321 -9.85 5.18 -14.25
N GLU A 322 -8.87 4.30 -14.42
CA GLU A 322 -9.12 2.87 -14.64
C GLU A 322 -9.82 2.22 -13.44
N ASN A 323 -9.44 2.59 -12.21
CA ASN A 323 -10.07 2.13 -10.98
C ASN A 323 -11.53 2.56 -10.88
N ILE A 324 -11.86 3.85 -11.09
CA ILE A 324 -13.24 4.34 -10.98
C ILE A 324 -14.13 3.60 -11.98
N ASN A 325 -13.70 3.51 -13.25
CA ASN A 325 -14.49 2.84 -14.27
C ASN A 325 -14.69 1.36 -13.96
N PHE A 326 -13.63 0.67 -13.54
CA PHE A 326 -13.72 -0.72 -13.11
C PHE A 326 -14.74 -0.92 -11.98
N ILE A 327 -14.70 -0.05 -10.96
CA ILE A 327 -15.61 -0.10 -9.81
C ILE A 327 -17.05 0.21 -10.24
N MET A 328 -17.23 1.17 -11.14
CA MET A 328 -18.54 1.52 -11.69
C MET A 328 -19.19 0.33 -12.40
N HIS A 329 -18.42 -0.44 -13.18
CA HIS A 329 -18.95 -1.65 -13.81
C HIS A 329 -19.44 -2.67 -12.77
N GLU A 330 -18.72 -2.83 -11.65
CA GLU A 330 -19.17 -3.72 -10.58
C GLU A 330 -20.44 -3.22 -9.88
N VAL A 331 -20.61 -1.91 -9.76
CA VAL A 331 -21.87 -1.32 -9.28
C VAL A 331 -23.01 -1.62 -10.23
N GLU A 332 -22.81 -1.42 -11.54
CA GLU A 332 -23.81 -1.71 -12.57
C GLU A 332 -24.19 -3.19 -12.60
N ASP A 333 -23.20 -4.08 -12.53
CA ASP A 333 -23.40 -5.53 -12.46
C ASP A 333 -24.20 -5.92 -11.20
N ALA A 334 -23.93 -5.28 -10.05
CA ALA A 334 -24.62 -5.58 -8.80
C ALA A 334 -26.11 -5.19 -8.81
N VAL A 335 -26.51 -4.23 -9.64
CA VAL A 335 -27.92 -3.82 -9.79
C VAL A 335 -28.55 -4.34 -11.09
N ALA A 336 -27.80 -5.09 -11.89
CA ALA A 336 -28.25 -5.57 -13.19
C ALA A 336 -29.53 -6.41 -13.07
N GLY A 337 -30.48 -6.16 -13.98
CA GLY A 337 -31.76 -6.86 -14.02
C GLY A 337 -32.83 -6.31 -13.07
N ARG A 338 -32.51 -5.30 -12.26
CA ARG A 338 -33.52 -4.56 -11.49
C ARG A 338 -34.21 -3.51 -12.36
N SER A 339 -35.51 -3.27 -12.10
CA SER A 339 -36.27 -2.25 -12.84
C SER A 339 -35.91 -0.81 -12.45
N ASP A 340 -35.28 -0.62 -11.30
CA ASP A 340 -34.85 0.65 -10.70
C ASP A 340 -33.32 0.86 -10.79
N ALA A 341 -32.60 0.05 -11.57
CA ALA A 341 -31.15 0.06 -11.65
C ALA A 341 -30.58 1.45 -12.03
N ASP A 342 -31.17 2.10 -13.03
CA ASP A 342 -30.73 3.42 -13.50
C ASP A 342 -30.93 4.50 -12.42
N ASP A 343 -32.03 4.44 -11.68
CA ASP A 343 -32.33 5.37 -10.59
C ASP A 343 -31.35 5.19 -9.43
N ILE A 344 -31.01 3.94 -9.08
CA ILE A 344 -30.02 3.62 -8.04
C ILE A 344 -28.64 4.15 -8.43
N VAL A 345 -28.21 3.93 -9.68
CA VAL A 345 -26.90 4.41 -10.16
C VAL A 345 -26.86 5.93 -10.18
N ALA A 346 -27.92 6.59 -10.65
CA ALA A 346 -28.00 8.04 -10.70
C ALA A 346 -27.96 8.68 -9.30
N GLU A 347 -28.74 8.14 -8.36
CA GLU A 347 -28.74 8.61 -6.97
C GLU A 347 -27.39 8.36 -6.30
N MET A 348 -26.78 7.18 -6.49
CA MET A 348 -25.44 6.89 -5.98
C MET A 348 -24.42 7.91 -6.48
N LEU A 349 -24.37 8.17 -7.79
CA LEU A 349 -23.44 9.17 -8.34
C LEU A 349 -23.72 10.58 -7.80
N SER A 350 -24.97 10.93 -7.51
CA SER A 350 -25.33 12.23 -6.92
C SER A 350 -24.80 12.46 -5.50
N LEU A 351 -24.43 11.39 -4.78
CA LEU A 351 -23.88 11.44 -3.42
C LEU A 351 -22.35 11.62 -3.40
N GLY A 352 -21.70 11.79 -4.54
CA GLY A 352 -20.26 11.93 -4.64
C GLY A 352 -19.80 12.91 -5.72
N SER A 353 -18.49 13.03 -5.86
CA SER A 353 -17.85 13.95 -6.82
C SER A 353 -17.65 13.33 -8.21
N VAL A 354 -17.61 12.01 -8.32
CA VAL A 354 -17.44 11.28 -9.59
C VAL A 354 -18.66 11.50 -10.49
N VAL A 355 -18.40 11.90 -11.73
CA VAL A 355 -19.44 12.20 -12.73
C VAL A 355 -19.42 11.21 -13.88
N ARG A 356 -20.59 10.97 -14.48
CA ARG A 356 -20.73 10.23 -15.74
C ARG A 356 -20.50 11.18 -16.93
N LEU A 357 -19.64 10.77 -17.84
CA LEU A 357 -19.29 11.50 -19.06
C LEU A 357 -20.23 11.12 -20.23
N ASP A 358 -20.22 11.92 -21.29
CA ASP A 358 -21.05 11.72 -22.49
C ASP A 358 -20.78 10.38 -23.19
N ASP A 359 -19.57 9.83 -23.03
CA ASP A 359 -19.18 8.53 -23.59
C ASP A 359 -19.59 7.33 -22.71
N GLY A 360 -20.28 7.59 -21.60
CA GLY A 360 -20.74 6.60 -20.63
C GLY A 360 -19.72 6.20 -19.57
N THR A 361 -18.46 6.63 -19.70
CA THR A 361 -17.44 6.40 -18.67
C THR A 361 -17.64 7.33 -17.47
N VAL A 362 -16.96 7.04 -16.37
CA VAL A 362 -16.96 7.87 -15.16
C VAL A 362 -15.57 8.40 -14.84
N ALA A 363 -15.51 9.60 -14.28
CA ALA A 363 -14.26 10.25 -13.91
C ALA A 363 -14.43 11.21 -12.73
N ASP A 364 -13.33 11.50 -12.04
CA ASP A 364 -13.26 12.66 -11.15
C ASP A 364 -13.48 13.96 -11.97
N PRO A 365 -13.99 15.05 -11.35
CA PRO A 365 -14.19 16.32 -12.04
C PRO A 365 -12.88 16.87 -12.63
N PRO A 366 -12.93 17.68 -13.71
CA PRO A 366 -11.73 18.21 -14.37
C PRO A 366 -10.79 19.01 -13.47
N ASP A 367 -11.30 19.60 -12.39
CA ASP A 367 -10.57 20.54 -11.51
C ASP A 367 -10.06 19.90 -10.21
N THR A 368 -10.18 18.58 -10.02
CA THR A 368 -9.84 17.89 -8.75
C THR A 368 -8.56 17.06 -8.79
N LEU A 369 -7.82 17.05 -9.89
CA LEU A 369 -6.53 16.35 -9.94
C LEU A 369 -5.48 17.17 -9.18
N PRO A 370 -4.71 16.58 -8.25
CA PRO A 370 -3.68 17.31 -7.53
C PRO A 370 -2.64 17.83 -8.51
N VAL A 371 -2.30 19.11 -8.35
CA VAL A 371 -1.14 19.73 -8.99
C VAL A 371 0.09 19.07 -8.37
N GLY A 372 0.91 18.44 -9.21
CA GLY A 372 2.11 17.70 -8.81
C GLY A 372 3.17 18.53 -8.10
#